data_AF-A0A238KUR5-F1
#
_entry.id   AF-A0A238KUR5-F1
#
_cell.length_a   1.000
_cell.length_b   1.000
_cell.length_c   1.000
_cell.angle_alpha   90.00
_cell.angle_beta   90.00
_cell.angle_gamma   90.00
#
_symmetry.space_group_name_H-M   'P 1'
#
loop_
_entity.id
_entity.type
_entity.pdbx_description
1 polymer ?
#
loop_
_entity_poly.entity_id
_entity_poly.type
_entity_poly.pdbx_seq_one_letter_code
_entity_poly.pdbx_strand_id
1 'polypeptide(L)'
;MTSADPLGVIAIARSWLGTPYHDQASLRGVGCDCLGLARGIWREIVGPEPFPIPPYSRDWGETGPREVLAEGARRMLIEVLPAEADPGALVLFRMKPRAIAKHVGILTAPDSFLHAYERLGVIEEPLIPSWRRRIAFAFLFPQR
;
A
#
# COMPACT_ATOMS: atom_id res chain seq x y z
N MET A 1 16.76 -11.27 2.55
CA MET A 1 15.99 -10.73 1.41
C MET A 1 16.37 -9.27 1.30
N THR A 2 16.92 -8.84 0.17
CA THR A 2 17.32 -7.44 -0.05
C THR A 2 16.10 -6.64 -0.47
N SER A 3 15.99 -5.38 -0.06
CA SER A 3 14.91 -4.50 -0.51
C SER A 3 15.15 -3.99 -1.92
N ALA A 4 14.08 -3.72 -2.66
CA ALA A 4 14.12 -3.03 -3.94
C ALA A 4 14.66 -1.60 -3.80
N ASP A 5 15.15 -1.04 -4.91
CA ASP A 5 15.56 0.37 -4.98
C ASP A 5 14.35 1.29 -4.69
N PRO A 6 14.40 2.14 -3.65
CA PRO A 6 13.32 3.05 -3.31
C PRO A 6 12.90 3.98 -4.45
N LEU A 7 13.86 4.47 -5.25
CA LEU A 7 13.56 5.37 -6.36
C LEU A 7 12.79 4.66 -7.46
N GLY A 8 13.14 3.41 -7.75
CA GLY A 8 12.37 2.53 -8.63
C GLY A 8 10.93 2.33 -8.15
N VAL A 9 10.73 2.07 -6.86
CA VAL A 9 9.38 1.91 -6.28
C VAL A 9 8.54 3.17 -6.46
N ILE A 10 9.11 4.33 -6.15
CA ILE A 10 8.42 5.62 -6.26
C ILE A 10 8.10 5.95 -7.72
N ALA A 11 9.04 5.72 -8.64
CA ALA A 11 8.83 5.96 -10.07
C ALA A 11 7.67 5.09 -10.61
N ILE A 12 7.66 3.81 -10.24
CA ILE A 12 6.56 2.90 -10.58
C ILE A 12 5.26 3.42 -9.95
N ALA A 13 5.22 3.69 -8.64
CA ALA A 13 4.01 4.17 -7.98
C ALA A 13 3.44 5.44 -8.65
N ARG A 14 4.30 6.40 -9.02
CA ARG A 14 3.89 7.62 -9.73
C ARG A 14 3.34 7.35 -11.13
N SER A 15 3.78 6.30 -11.83
CA SER A 15 3.19 5.91 -13.11
C SER A 15 1.71 5.54 -13.00
N TRP A 16 1.23 5.19 -11.80
CA TRP A 16 -0.17 4.84 -11.54
C TRP A 16 -1.06 6.05 -11.29
N LEU A 17 -0.52 7.27 -11.12
CA LEU A 17 -1.31 8.49 -10.89
C LEU A 17 -2.43 8.64 -11.91
N GLY A 18 -3.63 8.99 -11.43
CA GLY A 18 -4.82 9.14 -12.25
C GLY A 18 -5.55 7.83 -12.59
N THR A 19 -5.03 6.66 -12.20
CA THR A 19 -5.77 5.40 -12.36
C THR A 19 -7.09 5.47 -11.56
N PRO A 20 -8.26 5.23 -12.18
CA PRO A 20 -9.54 5.28 -11.48
C PRO A 20 -9.64 4.30 -10.31
N TYR A 21 -10.44 4.64 -9.30
CA TYR A 21 -10.71 3.68 -8.23
C TYR A 21 -11.66 2.59 -8.73
N HIS A 22 -11.26 1.33 -8.61
CA HIS A 22 -12.15 0.19 -8.82
C HIS A 22 -11.85 -0.90 -7.79
N ASP A 23 -12.88 -1.32 -7.06
CA ASP A 23 -12.74 -2.32 -6.00
C ASP A 23 -12.16 -3.63 -6.55
N GLN A 24 -11.17 -4.18 -5.85
CA GLN A 24 -10.49 -5.45 -6.16
C GLN A 24 -9.79 -5.51 -7.53
N ALA A 25 -9.71 -4.40 -8.26
CA ALA A 25 -8.99 -4.30 -9.52
C ALA A 25 -7.51 -3.94 -9.30
N SER A 26 -6.68 -4.21 -10.29
CA SER A 26 -5.24 -3.93 -10.25
C SER A 26 -4.69 -3.69 -11.66
N LEU A 27 -5.27 -2.74 -12.38
CA LEU A 27 -4.87 -2.43 -13.75
C LEU A 27 -4.65 -0.92 -13.93
N ARG A 28 -3.38 -0.55 -14.17
CA ARG A 28 -2.95 0.84 -14.35
C ARG A 28 -3.73 1.52 -15.47
N GLY A 29 -4.18 2.74 -15.21
CA GLY A 29 -4.98 3.55 -16.15
C GLY A 29 -6.42 3.08 -16.36
N VAL A 30 -6.81 1.91 -15.84
CA VAL A 30 -8.16 1.35 -16.00
C VAL A 30 -8.92 1.32 -14.68
N GLY A 31 -8.32 0.76 -13.64
CA GLY A 31 -8.95 0.63 -12.34
C GLY A 31 -8.08 -0.10 -11.31
N CYS A 32 -7.97 0.47 -10.11
CA CYS A 32 -7.43 -0.24 -8.94
C CYS A 32 -7.99 0.29 -7.63
N ASP A 33 -7.90 -0.52 -6.57
CA ASP A 33 -8.02 -0.02 -5.19
C ASP A 33 -6.64 0.05 -4.52
N CYS A 34 -6.61 0.30 -3.20
CA CYS A 34 -5.35 0.51 -2.49
C CYS A 34 -4.44 -0.72 -2.50
N LEU A 35 -4.99 -1.93 -2.33
CA LEU A 35 -4.24 -3.17 -2.43
C LEU A 35 -3.90 -3.48 -3.89
N GLY A 36 -4.81 -3.20 -4.80
CA GLY A 36 -4.62 -3.27 -6.25
C GLY A 36 -3.42 -2.47 -6.73
N LEU A 37 -3.23 -1.25 -6.23
CA LEU A 37 -2.04 -0.44 -6.50
C LEU A 37 -0.75 -1.15 -6.03
N ALA A 38 -0.73 -1.62 -4.78
CA ALA A 38 0.44 -2.31 -4.23
C ALA A 38 0.78 -3.61 -4.97
N ARG A 39 -0.24 -4.38 -5.37
CA ARG A 39 -0.09 -5.55 -6.25
C ARG A 39 0.50 -5.12 -7.60
N GLY A 40 0.05 -4.00 -8.15
CA GLY A 40 0.56 -3.42 -9.39
C GLY A 40 2.05 -3.16 -9.34
N ILE A 41 2.48 -2.44 -8.32
CA ILE A 41 3.88 -2.13 -8.05
C ILE A 41 4.69 -3.42 -7.85
N TRP A 42 4.16 -4.39 -7.09
CA TRP A 42 4.79 -5.70 -6.93
C TRP A 42 5.09 -6.37 -8.28
N ARG A 43 4.14 -6.34 -9.23
CA ARG A 43 4.32 -6.96 -10.55
C ARG A 43 5.45 -6.34 -11.36
N GLU A 44 5.66 -5.04 -11.20
CA GLU A 44 6.72 -4.31 -11.92
C GLU A 44 8.09 -4.47 -11.24
N ILE A 45 8.13 -4.62 -9.90
CA ILE A 45 9.39 -4.78 -9.14
C ILE A 45 9.85 -6.24 -9.11
N VAL A 46 8.96 -7.15 -8.70
CA VAL A 46 9.30 -8.54 -8.36
C VAL A 46 8.93 -9.48 -9.51
N GLY A 47 7.76 -9.29 -10.09
CA GLY A 47 7.19 -10.15 -11.14
C GLY A 47 5.83 -10.74 -10.73
N PRO A 48 5.46 -11.93 -11.22
CA PRO A 48 4.15 -12.51 -10.94
C PRO A 48 3.81 -12.54 -9.44
N GLU A 49 2.55 -12.27 -9.10
CA GLU A 49 2.07 -12.39 -7.73
C GLU A 49 2.18 -13.86 -7.26
N PRO A 50 2.65 -14.11 -6.03
CA PRO A 50 2.94 -15.47 -5.58
C PRO A 50 1.68 -16.32 -5.35
N PHE A 51 0.52 -15.70 -5.18
CA PHE A 51 -0.76 -16.35 -5.02
C PHE A 51 -1.90 -15.38 -5.36
N PRO A 52 -3.09 -15.88 -5.74
CA PRO A 52 -4.26 -15.04 -5.93
C PRO A 52 -4.67 -14.40 -4.59
N ILE A 53 -4.97 -13.11 -4.60
CA ILE A 53 -5.50 -12.40 -3.44
C ILE A 53 -6.99 -12.72 -3.30
N PRO A 54 -7.45 -13.28 -2.16
CA PRO A 54 -8.87 -13.56 -1.95
C PRO A 54 -9.67 -12.25 -1.88
N PRO A 55 -10.99 -12.29 -2.15
CA PRO A 55 -11.85 -11.13 -1.92
C PRO A 55 -11.76 -10.62 -0.48
N TYR A 56 -11.80 -9.30 -0.32
CA TYR A 56 -11.76 -8.64 0.99
C TYR A 56 -12.85 -7.58 1.10
N SER A 57 -13.25 -7.29 2.33
CA SER A 57 -14.30 -6.32 2.62
C SER A 57 -13.80 -4.89 2.43
N ARG A 58 -14.71 -4.02 1.97
CA ARG A 58 -14.53 -2.56 1.91
C ARG A 58 -14.73 -1.87 3.26
N ASP A 59 -15.19 -2.60 4.28
CA ASP A 59 -15.51 -2.02 5.58
C ASP A 59 -14.26 -1.55 6.34
N TRP A 60 -14.09 -0.24 6.43
CA TRP A 60 -13.03 0.40 7.22
C TRP A 60 -13.15 0.14 8.73
N GLY A 61 -14.30 -0.29 9.20
CA GLY A 61 -14.59 -0.62 10.60
C GLY A 61 -14.40 -2.08 10.95
N GLU A 62 -13.89 -2.91 10.04
CA GLU A 62 -13.68 -4.32 10.32
C GLU A 62 -12.75 -4.49 11.54
N THR A 63 -13.29 -5.13 12.57
CA THR A 63 -12.58 -5.48 13.79
C THR A 63 -12.28 -6.96 13.79
N GLY A 64 -11.11 -7.34 14.27
CA GLY A 64 -10.76 -8.74 14.44
C GLY A 64 -9.50 -8.90 15.28
N PRO A 65 -9.22 -10.12 15.74
CA PRO A 65 -8.01 -10.42 16.50
C PRO A 65 -6.74 -10.43 15.62
N ARG A 66 -6.88 -10.34 14.30
CA ARG A 66 -5.81 -10.54 13.31
C ARG A 66 -5.72 -9.36 12.36
N GLU A 67 -4.50 -8.94 12.09
CA GLU A 67 -4.19 -7.87 11.15
C GLU A 67 -4.05 -8.47 9.75
N VAL A 68 -5.15 -8.92 9.16
CA VAL A 68 -5.17 -9.80 7.97
C VAL A 68 -4.28 -9.28 6.83
N LEU A 69 -4.37 -7.99 6.51
CA LEU A 69 -3.57 -7.37 5.45
C LEU A 69 -2.07 -7.32 5.83
N ALA A 70 -1.75 -6.97 7.08
CA ALA A 70 -0.38 -6.93 7.56
C ALA A 70 0.25 -8.33 7.65
N GLU A 71 -0.51 -9.33 8.08
CA GLU A 71 -0.09 -10.72 8.10
C GLU A 71 0.16 -11.26 6.68
N GLY A 72 -0.68 -10.90 5.71
CA GLY A 72 -0.43 -11.19 4.30
C GLY A 72 0.86 -10.53 3.80
N ALA A 73 1.04 -9.23 4.08
CA ALA A 73 2.23 -8.46 3.74
C ALA A 73 3.53 -9.06 4.31
N ARG A 74 3.54 -9.48 5.59
CA ARG A 74 4.70 -10.12 6.24
C ARG A 74 5.22 -11.38 5.55
N ARG A 75 4.36 -12.07 4.79
CA ARG A 75 4.75 -13.29 4.06
C ARG A 75 5.50 -12.98 2.76
N MET A 76 5.47 -11.73 2.30
CA MET A 76 5.93 -11.34 0.97
C MET A 76 6.88 -10.13 0.98
N LEU A 77 6.74 -9.23 1.95
CA LEU A 77 7.47 -7.99 2.07
C LEU A 77 8.41 -8.02 3.28
N ILE A 78 9.36 -7.09 3.31
CA ILE A 78 10.30 -6.92 4.42
C ILE A 78 9.69 -5.93 5.40
N GLU A 79 9.28 -6.38 6.59
CA GLU A 79 8.71 -5.49 7.61
C GLU A 79 9.80 -4.59 8.22
N VAL A 80 9.48 -3.31 8.40
CA VAL A 80 10.30 -2.32 9.11
C VAL A 80 9.45 -1.59 10.14
N LEU A 81 10.08 -0.93 11.11
CA LEU A 81 9.34 -0.11 12.06
C LEU A 81 8.70 1.08 11.32
N PRO A 82 7.45 1.46 11.61
CA PRO A 82 6.82 2.65 11.02
C PRO A 82 7.64 3.94 11.18
N ALA A 83 8.44 4.06 12.25
CA ALA A 83 9.31 5.20 12.51
C ALA A 83 10.55 5.23 11.61
N GLU A 84 10.91 4.10 11.00
CA GLU A 84 12.05 3.90 10.09
C GLU A 84 11.60 3.82 8.62
N ALA A 85 10.32 4.04 8.35
CA ALA A 85 9.75 3.96 7.02
C ALA A 85 10.16 5.18 6.18
N ASP A 86 11.10 4.95 5.26
CA ASP A 86 11.57 5.96 4.30
C ASP A 86 10.75 5.95 3.00
N PRO A 87 10.90 6.98 2.13
CA PRO A 87 10.32 6.99 0.79
C PRO A 87 10.60 5.67 0.05
N GLY A 88 9.62 5.16 -0.68
CA GLY A 88 9.62 3.83 -1.30
C GLY A 88 9.02 2.73 -0.41
N ALA A 89 8.80 2.99 0.89
CA ALA A 89 8.09 2.05 1.75
C ALA A 89 6.60 2.00 1.44
N LEU A 90 6.04 0.80 1.54
CA LEU A 90 4.61 0.56 1.63
C LEU A 90 4.17 0.71 3.09
N VAL A 91 3.16 1.51 3.35
CA VAL A 91 2.59 1.72 4.68
C VAL A 91 1.14 1.26 4.73
N LEU A 92 0.76 0.65 5.86
CA LEU A 92 -0.62 0.27 6.14
C LEU A 92 -1.23 1.23 7.16
N PHE A 93 -2.40 1.76 6.84
CA PHE A 93 -3.14 2.65 7.73
C PHE A 93 -4.31 1.95 8.40
N ARG A 94 -4.45 2.22 9.70
CA ARG A 94 -5.63 1.92 10.50
C ARG A 94 -6.59 3.11 10.41
N MET A 95 -7.62 2.97 9.59
CA MET A 95 -8.53 4.08 9.24
C MET A 95 -9.47 4.47 10.38
N LYS A 96 -9.85 3.50 11.24
CA LYS A 96 -10.70 3.72 12.42
C LYS A 96 -10.01 3.19 13.69
N PRO A 97 -10.17 3.85 14.85
CA PRO A 97 -9.74 3.29 16.12
C PRO A 97 -10.32 1.89 16.34
N ARG A 98 -9.52 0.96 16.87
CA ARG A 98 -9.89 -0.44 17.17
C ARG A 98 -10.21 -1.34 15.97
N ALA A 99 -10.21 -0.81 14.75
CA ALA A 99 -10.27 -1.62 13.53
C ALA A 99 -8.88 -2.17 13.16
N ILE A 100 -8.86 -3.16 12.28
CA ILE A 100 -7.62 -3.66 11.68
C ILE A 100 -7.09 -2.66 10.63
N ALA A 101 -5.81 -2.74 10.29
CA ALA A 101 -5.20 -1.93 9.23
C ALA A 101 -5.63 -2.44 7.85
N LYS A 102 -6.18 -1.55 7.01
CA LYS A 102 -6.82 -1.94 5.73
C LYS A 102 -6.51 -1.06 4.54
N HIS A 103 -5.91 0.12 4.76
CA HIS A 103 -5.59 1.03 3.66
C HIS A 103 -4.10 0.98 3.38
N VAL A 104 -3.72 0.98 2.10
CA VAL A 104 -2.33 0.94 1.67
C VAL A 104 -1.93 2.28 1.07
N GLY A 105 -0.71 2.73 1.36
CA GLY A 105 -0.06 3.82 0.63
C GLY A 105 1.42 3.55 0.42
N ILE A 106 2.03 4.30 -0.49
CA ILE A 106 3.46 4.26 -0.78
C ILE A 106 4.04 5.62 -0.42
N LEU A 107 5.02 5.66 0.48
CA LEU A 107 5.72 6.90 0.81
C LEU A 107 6.50 7.36 -0.43
N THR A 108 6.30 8.61 -0.86
CA THR A 108 6.97 9.17 -2.03
C THR A 108 7.97 10.26 -1.67
N ALA A 109 7.84 10.83 -0.47
CA ALA A 109 8.78 11.72 0.20
C ALA A 109 8.55 11.64 1.72
N PRO A 110 9.38 12.26 2.57
CA PRO A 110 9.17 12.26 4.02
C PRO A 110 7.80 12.80 4.47
N ASP A 111 7.20 13.66 3.65
CA ASP A 111 5.95 14.38 3.92
C ASP A 111 4.89 14.17 2.83
N SER A 112 5.04 13.19 1.94
CA SER A 112 4.05 12.84 0.92
C SER A 112 3.93 11.34 0.71
N PHE A 113 2.74 10.91 0.29
CA PHE A 113 2.50 9.53 -0.07
C PHE A 113 1.48 9.43 -1.20
N LEU A 114 1.51 8.28 -1.88
CA LEU A 114 0.62 7.96 -2.99
C LEU A 114 -0.24 6.76 -2.61
N HIS A 115 -1.53 6.84 -2.90
CA HIS A 115 -2.48 5.76 -2.61
C HIS A 115 -3.61 5.75 -3.65
N ALA A 116 -4.37 4.66 -3.71
CA ALA A 116 -5.66 4.67 -4.39
C ALA A 116 -6.75 4.94 -3.36
N TYR A 117 -7.50 6.02 -3.53
CA TYR A 117 -8.57 6.43 -2.61
C TYR A 117 -9.93 6.38 -3.28
N GLU A 118 -10.93 5.95 -2.51
CA GLU A 118 -12.29 5.77 -3.04
C GLU A 118 -12.80 7.08 -3.65
N ARG A 119 -13.37 6.99 -4.86
CA ARG A 119 -13.87 8.11 -5.69
C ARG A 119 -12.82 9.07 -6.26
N LEU A 120 -11.58 9.06 -5.78
CA LEU A 120 -10.50 9.90 -6.30
C LEU A 120 -9.58 9.15 -7.25
N GLY A 121 -9.46 7.83 -7.10
CA GLY A 121 -8.47 7.04 -7.82
C GLY A 121 -7.09 7.15 -7.19
N VAL A 122 -6.05 6.92 -8.00
CA VAL A 122 -4.65 7.02 -7.54
C VAL A 122 -4.22 8.47 -7.51
N ILE A 123 -3.93 8.97 -6.32
CA ILE A 123 -3.50 10.34 -6.06
C ILE A 123 -2.26 10.35 -5.17
N GLU A 124 -1.51 11.45 -5.23
CA GLU A 124 -0.44 11.77 -4.29
C GLU A 124 -0.95 12.90 -3.38
N GLU A 125 -0.84 12.72 -2.06
CA GLU A 125 -1.28 13.70 -1.08
C GLU A 125 -0.22 13.93 0.01
N PRO A 126 -0.26 15.07 0.71
CA PRO A 126 0.64 15.33 1.83
C PRO A 126 0.39 14.36 2.99
N LEU A 127 1.46 13.80 3.55
CA LEU A 127 1.44 12.96 4.76
C LEU A 127 1.32 13.81 6.03
N ILE A 128 0.18 14.49 6.15
CA ILE A 128 -0.14 15.33 7.31
C ILE A 128 -0.23 14.51 8.61
N PRO A 129 -0.19 15.14 9.80
CA PRO A 129 -0.18 14.42 11.08
C PRO A 129 -1.35 13.46 11.30
N SER A 130 -2.54 13.73 10.74
CA SER A 130 -3.70 12.84 10.85
C SER A 130 -3.50 11.54 10.08
N TRP A 131 -2.80 11.56 8.95
CA TRP A 131 -2.39 10.36 8.22
C TRP A 131 -1.24 9.64 8.91
N ARG A 132 -0.21 10.38 9.31
CA ARG A 132 0.99 9.81 9.94
C ARG A 132 0.63 9.02 11.21
N ARG A 133 -0.29 9.52 12.04
CA ARG A 133 -0.77 8.81 13.25
C ARG A 133 -1.57 7.53 12.96
N ARG A 134 -2.03 7.31 11.73
CA ARG A 134 -2.76 6.10 11.33
C ARG A 134 -1.85 5.00 10.80
N ILE A 135 -0.58 5.29 10.51
CA ILE A 135 0.36 4.27 10.06
C ILE A 135 0.53 3.24 11.18
N ALA A 136 0.14 2.01 10.89
CA ALA A 136 0.19 0.89 11.82
C ALA A 136 1.34 -0.08 11.49
N PHE A 137 1.68 -0.21 10.21
CA PHE A 137 2.74 -1.09 9.71
C PHE A 137 3.45 -0.45 8.53
N ALA A 138 4.70 -0.82 8.33
CA ALA A 138 5.51 -0.39 7.20
C ALA A 138 6.33 -1.57 6.64
N PHE A 139 6.50 -1.58 5.34
CA PHE A 139 7.11 -2.68 4.61
C PHE A 139 7.93 -2.17 3.42
N LEU A 140 9.00 -2.88 3.09
CA LEU A 140 9.77 -2.67 1.87
C LEU A 140 9.48 -3.80 0.88
N PHE A 141 9.38 -3.45 -0.40
CA PHE A 141 9.32 -4.45 -1.47
C PHE A 141 10.66 -5.22 -1.53
N PRO A 142 10.64 -6.54 -1.72
CA PRO A 142 11.87 -7.28 -1.96
C PRO A 142 12.41 -6.98 -3.36
N GLN A 143 13.72 -7.12 -3.53
CA GLN A 143 14.35 -7.22 -4.84
C GLN A 143 14.13 -8.63 -5.39
N ARG A 144 14.00 -8.73 -6.72
CA ARG A 144 13.88 -10.01 -7.45
C ARG A 144 15.08 -10.92 -7.23
#